data_AF-A0A0M4RM45-F1
#
_entry.id   AF-A0A0M4RM45-F1
#
_cell.length_a   1.000
_cell.length_b   1.000
_cell.length_c   1.000
_cell.angle_alpha   90.00
_cell.angle_beta   90.00
_cell.angle_gamma   90.00
#
_symmetry.space_group_name_H-M   'P 1'
#
loop_
_entity.id
_entity.type
_entity.pdbx_description
1 polymer ?
#
loop_
_entity_poly.entity_id
_entity_poly.type
_entity_poly.pdbx_seq_one_letter_code
_entity_poly.pdbx_strand_id
1 'polypeptide(L)'
;MNAQTCPECNTTFTPASPRQLFCRPACAHRQRQRKYRQSLHDETLRKTCNVDQSKTNSQKEIAALTAIYAASIRSLRSTNKRKLATLTRSFEGRLVAAYEQLNESAQAVSRAESRADALERSMQRLQHENAGRLLRERQTVKDMQQLAVRVLSLHWDANTRLDKTSAAIFARRGWNTEMGKS
;
A
#
# COMPACT_ATOMS: atom_id res chain seq x y z
N MET A 1 -42.83 100.65 10.74
CA MET A 1 -41.58 99.90 11.03
C MET A 1 -41.98 98.55 11.62
N ASN A 2 -41.61 97.43 10.99
CA ASN A 2 -42.04 96.10 11.45
C ASN A 2 -41.10 95.62 12.56
N ALA A 3 -41.67 95.25 13.71
CA ALA A 3 -40.91 94.67 14.80
C ALA A 3 -40.49 93.23 14.46
N GLN A 4 -39.24 92.85 14.80
CA GLN A 4 -38.69 91.51 14.60
C GLN A 4 -38.40 90.85 15.95
N THR A 5 -38.50 89.52 16.01
CA THR A 5 -38.18 88.74 17.21
C THR A 5 -36.77 88.19 17.09
N CYS A 6 -35.92 88.45 18.08
CA CYS A 6 -34.54 87.94 18.06
C CYS A 6 -34.50 86.43 18.35
N PRO A 7 -33.80 85.63 17.53
CA PRO A 7 -33.80 84.17 17.63
C PRO A 7 -33.06 83.61 18.86
N GLU A 8 -32.29 84.42 19.58
CA GLU A 8 -31.54 83.99 20.78
C GLU A 8 -32.21 84.41 22.09
N CYS A 9 -32.81 85.60 22.10
CA CYS A 9 -33.38 86.21 23.31
C CYS A 9 -34.93 86.15 23.31
N ASN A 10 -35.54 85.75 22.19
CA ASN A 10 -36.99 85.84 21.88
C ASN A 10 -37.62 87.21 22.16
N THR A 11 -36.80 88.25 22.30
CA THR A 11 -37.26 89.62 22.54
C THR A 11 -37.63 90.29 21.23
N THR A 12 -38.78 90.93 21.20
CA THR A 12 -39.25 91.75 20.09
C THR A 12 -38.50 93.09 20.08
N PHE A 13 -37.93 93.48 18.93
CA PHE A 13 -37.17 94.72 18.77
C PHE A 13 -37.46 95.38 17.41
N THR A 14 -37.26 96.69 17.33
CA THR A 14 -37.37 97.43 16.06
C THR A 14 -35.98 97.49 15.42
N PRO A 15 -35.77 96.90 14.24
CA PRO A 15 -34.46 96.87 13.60
C PRO A 15 -34.05 98.26 13.12
N ALA A 16 -32.80 98.66 13.38
CA ALA A 16 -32.22 99.90 12.86
C ALA A 16 -31.77 99.77 11.39
N SER A 17 -31.59 98.53 10.91
CA SER A 17 -31.25 98.20 9.53
C SER A 17 -32.03 96.97 9.09
N PRO A 18 -32.46 96.88 7.81
CA PRO A 18 -33.14 95.70 7.29
C PRO A 18 -32.31 94.40 7.40
N ARG A 19 -31.00 94.48 7.64
CA ARG A 19 -30.11 93.32 7.84
C ARG A 19 -29.88 92.97 9.31
N GLN A 20 -30.45 93.71 10.26
CA GLN A 20 -30.24 93.47 11.69
C GLN A 20 -31.11 92.30 12.18
N LEU A 21 -30.50 91.13 12.37
CA LEU A 21 -31.19 89.90 12.77
C LEU A 21 -31.34 89.73 14.29
N PHE A 22 -30.70 90.56 15.11
CA PHE A 22 -30.61 90.35 16.56
C PHE A 22 -30.96 91.60 17.37
N CYS A 23 -31.56 91.36 18.54
CA CYS A 23 -31.96 92.39 19.51
C CYS A 23 -30.77 93.24 19.96
N ARG A 24 -29.60 92.61 20.14
CA ARG A 24 -28.33 93.25 20.58
C ARG A 24 -27.11 92.50 20.04
N PRO A 25 -25.93 93.15 19.93
CA PRO A 25 -24.68 92.48 19.53
C PRO A 25 -24.33 91.24 20.37
N ALA A 26 -24.66 91.25 21.67
CA ALA A 26 -24.46 90.11 22.56
C ALA A 26 -25.25 88.86 22.13
N CYS A 27 -26.44 89.02 21.55
CA CYS A 27 -27.23 87.89 21.04
C CYS A 27 -26.63 87.34 19.75
N ALA A 28 -26.16 88.22 18.85
CA ALA A 28 -25.42 87.78 17.68
C ALA A 28 -24.15 86.99 18.07
N HIS A 29 -23.45 87.41 19.13
CA HIS A 29 -22.28 86.71 19.66
C HIS A 29 -22.62 85.35 20.27
N ARG A 30 -23.70 85.26 21.07
CA ARG A 30 -24.19 83.98 21.64
C ARG A 30 -24.56 82.97 20.56
N GLN A 31 -25.23 83.40 19.48
CA GLN A 31 -25.56 82.51 18.37
C GLN A 31 -24.29 81.99 17.67
N ARG A 32 -23.29 82.86 17.45
CA ARG A 32 -22.00 82.45 16.88
C ARG A 32 -21.28 81.45 17.77
N GLN A 33 -21.25 81.66 19.08
CA GLN A 33 -20.65 80.71 20.02
C GLN A 33 -21.38 79.36 20.04
N ARG A 34 -22.72 79.35 19.96
CA ARG A 34 -23.49 78.10 19.85
C ARG A 34 -23.18 77.35 18.56
N LYS A 35 -23.15 78.04 17.42
CA LYS A 35 -22.78 77.43 16.13
C LYS A 35 -21.35 76.87 16.14
N TYR A 36 -20.41 77.59 16.74
CA TYR A 36 -19.03 77.11 16.89
C TYR A 36 -18.94 75.86 17.79
N ARG A 37 -19.66 75.83 18.92
CA ARG A 37 -19.72 74.65 19.79
C ARG A 37 -20.39 73.46 19.10
N GLN A 38 -21.44 73.70 18.31
CA GLN A 38 -22.07 72.65 17.51
C GLN A 38 -21.13 72.09 16.44
N SER A 39 -20.40 72.94 15.71
CA SER A 39 -19.47 72.44 14.69
C SER A 39 -18.33 71.62 15.30
N LEU A 40 -17.80 72.02 16.46
CA LEU A 40 -16.81 71.23 17.19
C LEU A 40 -17.37 69.87 17.61
N HIS A 41 -18.61 69.82 18.10
CA HIS A 41 -19.25 68.57 18.51
C HIS A 41 -19.49 67.64 17.32
N ASP A 42 -20.01 68.17 16.21
CA ASP A 42 -20.24 67.42 14.96
C ASP A 42 -18.92 66.90 14.37
N GLU A 43 -17.84 67.68 14.44
CA GLU A 43 -16.52 67.25 13.96
C GLU A 43 -15.95 66.12 14.83
N THR A 44 -16.22 66.16 16.14
CA THR A 44 -15.80 65.11 17.08
C THR A 44 -16.57 63.81 16.86
N LEU A 45 -17.89 63.90 16.62
CA LEU A 45 -18.75 62.76 16.28
C LEU A 45 -18.37 62.13 14.93
N ARG A 46 -18.03 62.93 13.93
CA ARG A 46 -17.54 62.42 12.64
C ARG A 46 -16.19 61.70 12.76
N LYS A 47 -15.25 62.25 13.53
CA LYS A 47 -13.94 61.62 13.77
C LYS A 47 -14.08 60.28 14.50
N THR A 48 -14.91 60.22 15.54
CA THR A 48 -15.15 58.96 16.29
C THR A 48 -15.84 57.90 15.43
N CYS A 49 -16.89 58.26 14.68
CA CYS A 49 -17.59 57.35 13.77
C CYS A 49 -16.65 56.78 12.68
N ASN A 50 -15.77 57.62 12.10
CA ASN A 50 -14.79 57.17 11.10
C ASN A 50 -13.72 56.23 11.69
N VAL A 51 -13.27 56.49 12.92
CA VAL A 51 -12.32 55.62 13.63
C VAL A 51 -12.96 54.28 13.95
N ASP A 52 -14.20 54.26 14.41
CA ASP A 52 -14.92 53.02 14.70
C ASP A 52 -15.20 52.22 13.41
N GLN A 53 -15.58 52.88 12.32
CA GLN A 53 -15.69 52.22 11.01
C GLN A 53 -14.36 51.64 10.54
N SER A 54 -13.27 52.39 10.66
CA SER A 54 -11.92 51.92 10.28
C SER A 54 -11.49 50.69 11.10
N LYS A 55 -11.77 50.68 12.40
CA LYS A 55 -11.53 49.52 13.29
C LYS A 55 -12.40 48.33 12.92
N THR A 56 -13.70 48.53 12.64
CA THR A 56 -14.57 47.42 12.24
C THR A 56 -14.17 46.84 10.88
N ASN A 57 -13.68 47.66 9.95
CA ASN A 57 -13.21 47.21 8.65
C ASN A 57 -11.92 46.40 8.78
N SER A 58 -10.92 46.88 9.54
CA SER A 58 -9.69 46.12 9.77
C SER A 58 -9.97 44.79 10.49
N GLN A 59 -10.91 44.78 11.43
CA GLN A 59 -11.30 43.57 12.14
C GLN A 59 -12.02 42.56 11.22
N LYS A 60 -12.85 43.04 10.28
CA LYS A 60 -13.46 42.21 9.22
C LYS A 60 -12.42 41.66 8.26
N GLU A 61 -11.43 42.47 7.86
CA GLU A 61 -10.33 42.04 6.99
C GLU A 61 -9.49 40.94 7.66
N ILE A 62 -9.13 41.11 8.95
CA ILE A 62 -8.41 40.10 9.73
C ILE A 62 -9.24 38.82 9.85
N ALA A 63 -10.54 38.93 10.11
CA ALA A 63 -11.43 37.77 10.18
C ALA A 63 -11.53 37.04 8.84
N ALA A 64 -11.63 37.78 7.72
CA ALA A 64 -11.64 37.21 6.38
C ALA A 64 -10.34 36.49 6.04
N LEU A 65 -9.18 37.08 6.34
CA LEU A 65 -7.88 36.44 6.17
C LEU A 65 -7.76 35.17 7.02
N THR A 66 -8.18 35.24 8.28
CA THR A 66 -8.17 34.08 9.19
C THR A 66 -9.06 32.95 8.66
N ALA A 67 -10.24 33.28 8.12
CA ALA A 67 -11.15 32.31 7.51
C ALA A 67 -10.52 31.64 6.27
N ILE A 68 -9.82 32.40 5.42
CA ILE A 68 -9.11 31.88 4.25
C ILE A 68 -8.00 30.92 4.69
N TYR A 69 -7.16 31.30 5.67
CA TYR A 69 -6.12 30.41 6.20
C TYR A 69 -6.70 29.15 6.84
N ALA A 70 -7.78 29.27 7.62
CA ALA A 70 -8.44 28.11 8.21
C ALA A 70 -9.03 27.18 7.14
N ALA A 71 -9.56 27.73 6.04
CA ALA A 71 -10.05 26.94 4.91
C ALA A 71 -8.92 26.24 4.16
N SER A 72 -7.80 26.93 3.89
CA SER A 72 -6.65 26.34 3.21
C SER A 72 -5.99 25.23 4.03
N ILE A 73 -5.83 25.42 5.35
CA ILE A 73 -5.32 24.39 6.26
C ILE A 73 -6.24 23.16 6.26
N ARG A 74 -7.56 23.35 6.32
CA ARG A 74 -8.53 22.23 6.26
C ARG A 74 -8.42 21.47 4.94
N SER A 75 -8.34 22.19 3.83
CA SER A 75 -8.16 21.59 2.50
C SER A 75 -6.86 20.77 2.42
N LEU A 76 -5.74 21.34 2.84
CA LEU A 76 -4.43 20.67 2.89
C LEU A 76 -4.44 19.42 3.75
N ARG A 77 -5.04 19.48 4.95
CA ARG A 77 -5.19 18.30 5.82
C ARG A 77 -6.03 17.22 5.15
N SER A 78 -7.15 17.60 4.54
CA SER A 78 -8.05 16.64 3.89
C SER A 78 -7.39 15.94 2.70
N THR A 79 -6.65 16.70 1.87
CA THR A 79 -5.95 16.17 0.69
C THR A 79 -4.79 15.28 1.09
N ASN A 80 -3.97 15.68 2.07
CA ASN A 80 -2.90 14.85 2.59
C ASN A 80 -3.42 13.57 3.24
N LYS A 81 -4.50 13.64 4.03
CA LYS A 81 -5.14 12.46 4.61
C LYS A 81 -5.60 11.47 3.53
N ARG A 82 -6.22 11.97 2.44
CA ARG A 82 -6.62 11.11 1.32
C ARG A 82 -5.41 10.48 0.62
N LYS A 83 -4.37 11.27 0.32
CA LYS A 83 -3.13 10.76 -0.31
C LYS A 83 -2.49 9.66 0.53
N LEU A 84 -2.35 9.90 1.83
CA LEU A 84 -1.81 8.89 2.76
C LEU A 84 -2.68 7.64 2.78
N ALA A 85 -4.00 7.78 2.90
CA ALA A 85 -4.90 6.62 2.89
C ALA A 85 -4.81 5.79 1.61
N THR A 86 -4.69 6.44 0.44
CA THR A 86 -4.50 5.76 -0.85
C THR A 86 -3.15 5.03 -0.89
N LEU A 87 -2.07 5.67 -0.44
CA LEU A 87 -0.75 5.04 -0.37
C LEU A 87 -0.76 3.84 0.56
N THR A 88 -1.29 3.99 1.78
CA THR A 88 -1.41 2.90 2.76
C THR A 88 -2.16 1.71 2.17
N ARG A 89 -3.34 1.93 1.58
CA ARG A 89 -4.09 0.84 0.90
C ARG A 89 -3.31 0.19 -0.23
N SER A 90 -2.56 0.96 -1.02
CA SER A 90 -1.73 0.42 -2.09
C SER A 90 -0.56 -0.44 -1.57
N PHE A 91 -0.03 -0.12 -0.39
CA PHE A 91 1.03 -0.89 0.25
C PHE A 91 0.45 -2.15 0.92
N GLU A 92 -0.68 -2.03 1.61
CA GLU A 92 -1.41 -3.18 2.17
C GLU A 92 -1.76 -4.20 1.08
N GLY A 93 -2.32 -3.75 -0.05
CA GLY A 93 -2.62 -4.63 -1.18
C GLY A 93 -1.37 -5.32 -1.75
N ARG A 94 -0.25 -4.59 -1.88
CA ARG A 94 1.03 -5.17 -2.31
C ARG A 94 1.61 -6.16 -1.30
N LEU A 95 1.46 -5.89 -0.01
CA LEU A 95 1.90 -6.79 1.06
C LEU A 95 1.10 -8.10 1.01
N VAL A 96 -0.22 -8.04 0.90
CA VAL A 96 -1.07 -9.23 0.78
C VAL A 96 -0.67 -10.06 -0.43
N ALA A 97 -0.53 -9.44 -1.60
CA ALA A 97 -0.11 -10.15 -2.81
C ALA A 97 1.29 -10.79 -2.67
N ALA A 98 2.24 -10.10 -2.03
CA ALA A 98 3.57 -10.65 -1.78
C ALA A 98 3.53 -11.84 -0.80
N TYR A 99 2.68 -11.77 0.23
CA TYR A 99 2.47 -12.89 1.16
C TYR A 99 1.83 -14.09 0.47
N GLU A 100 0.85 -13.88 -0.40
CA GLU A 100 0.22 -14.94 -1.20
C GLU A 100 1.25 -15.62 -2.11
N GLN A 101 2.05 -14.85 -2.84
CA GLN A 101 3.12 -15.39 -3.69
C GLN A 101 4.16 -16.18 -2.88
N LEU A 102 4.57 -15.67 -1.71
CA LEU A 102 5.49 -16.38 -0.85
C LEU A 102 4.90 -17.71 -0.38
N ASN A 103 3.64 -17.72 0.06
CA ASN A 103 2.94 -18.92 0.48
C ASN A 103 2.80 -19.94 -0.65
N GLU A 104 2.44 -19.50 -1.85
CA GLU A 104 2.38 -20.35 -3.05
C GLU A 104 3.74 -20.98 -3.37
N SER A 105 4.80 -20.19 -3.32
CA SER A 105 6.16 -20.68 -3.56
C SER A 105 6.60 -21.70 -2.50
N ALA A 106 6.31 -21.45 -1.22
CA ALA A 106 6.61 -22.38 -0.13
C ALA A 106 5.86 -23.70 -0.29
N GLN A 107 4.58 -23.65 -0.68
CA GLN A 107 3.81 -24.85 -0.98
C GLN A 107 4.35 -25.61 -2.19
N ALA A 108 4.79 -24.91 -3.23
CA ALA A 108 5.38 -25.53 -4.41
C ALA A 108 6.68 -26.27 -4.04
N VAL A 109 7.54 -25.65 -3.22
CA VAL A 109 8.77 -26.28 -2.70
C VAL A 109 8.44 -27.52 -1.88
N SER A 110 7.51 -27.43 -0.93
CA SER A 110 7.11 -28.59 -0.11
C SER A 110 6.59 -29.77 -0.95
N ARG A 111 5.80 -29.49 -2.00
CA ARG A 111 5.35 -30.53 -2.94
C ARG A 111 6.51 -31.12 -3.74
N ALA A 112 7.50 -30.31 -4.12
CA ALA A 112 8.68 -30.77 -4.84
C ALA A 112 9.57 -31.66 -3.96
N GLU A 113 9.78 -31.29 -2.70
CA GLU A 113 10.50 -32.10 -1.70
C GLU A 113 9.81 -33.45 -1.48
N SER A 114 8.49 -33.45 -1.27
CA SER A 114 7.72 -34.70 -1.11
C SER A 114 7.86 -35.64 -2.32
N ARG A 115 7.91 -35.07 -3.54
CA ARG A 115 8.16 -35.84 -4.78
C ARG A 115 9.59 -36.36 -4.84
N ALA A 116 10.58 -35.56 -4.44
CA ALA A 116 11.98 -35.98 -4.38
C ALA A 116 12.15 -37.16 -3.41
N ASP A 117 11.56 -37.08 -2.21
CA ASP A 117 11.59 -38.16 -1.21
C ASP A 117 10.89 -39.44 -1.72
N ALA A 118 9.80 -39.29 -2.48
CA ALA A 118 9.11 -40.43 -3.08
C ALA A 118 9.98 -41.10 -4.16
N LEU A 119 10.65 -40.30 -5.00
CA LEU A 119 11.57 -40.78 -6.01
C LEU A 119 12.79 -41.47 -5.39
N GLU A 120 13.37 -40.89 -4.34
CA GLU A 120 14.50 -41.49 -3.64
C GLU A 120 14.13 -42.87 -3.06
N ARG A 121 12.98 -42.96 -2.39
CA ARG A 121 12.46 -44.25 -1.88
C ARG A 121 12.19 -45.27 -3.00
N SER A 122 11.78 -44.82 -4.18
CA SER A 122 11.58 -45.70 -5.34
C SER A 122 12.90 -46.20 -5.90
N MET A 123 13.91 -45.33 -5.97
CA MET A 123 15.25 -45.65 -6.45
C MET A 123 15.93 -46.67 -5.52
N GLN A 124 15.85 -46.46 -4.20
CA GLN A 124 16.39 -47.41 -3.22
C GLN A 124 15.75 -48.79 -3.35
N ARG A 125 14.42 -48.85 -3.55
CA ARG A 125 13.72 -50.11 -3.80
C ARG A 125 14.20 -50.81 -5.07
N LEU A 126 14.31 -50.07 -6.18
CA LEU A 126 14.82 -50.61 -7.45
C LEU A 126 16.27 -51.10 -7.32
N GLN A 127 17.11 -50.40 -6.58
CA GLN A 127 18.49 -50.83 -6.30
C GLN A 127 18.50 -52.16 -5.53
N HIS A 128 17.66 -52.29 -4.50
CA HIS A 128 17.54 -53.54 -3.74
C HIS A 128 17.01 -54.69 -4.60
N GLU A 129 15.98 -54.45 -5.41
CA GLU A 129 15.45 -55.44 -6.34
C GLU A 129 16.50 -55.89 -7.36
N ASN A 130 17.26 -54.95 -7.94
CA ASN A 130 18.32 -55.27 -8.89
C ASN A 130 19.44 -56.09 -8.24
N ALA A 131 19.87 -55.73 -7.03
CA ALA A 131 20.82 -56.54 -6.28
C ALA A 131 20.30 -57.98 -6.06
N GLY A 132 19.02 -58.11 -5.70
CA GLY A 132 18.37 -59.41 -5.56
C GLY A 132 18.23 -60.20 -6.87
N ARG A 133 18.01 -59.53 -8.01
CA ARG A 133 18.00 -60.17 -9.34
C ARG A 133 19.39 -60.68 -9.70
N LEU A 134 20.43 -59.86 -9.52
CA LEU A 134 21.82 -60.25 -9.81
C LEU A 134 22.26 -61.47 -8.99
N LEU A 135 21.87 -61.55 -7.72
CA LEU A 135 22.16 -62.72 -6.89
C LEU A 135 21.41 -63.97 -7.39
N ARG A 136 20.13 -63.83 -7.73
CA ARG A 136 19.35 -64.94 -8.31
C ARG A 136 19.92 -65.42 -9.63
N GLU A 137 20.28 -64.50 -10.53
CA GLU A 137 20.92 -64.84 -11.81
C GLU A 137 22.22 -65.63 -11.58
N ARG A 138 23.10 -65.16 -10.67
CA ARG A 138 24.32 -65.90 -10.32
C ARG A 138 24.02 -67.31 -9.80
N GLN A 139 22.99 -67.47 -8.96
CA GLN A 139 22.60 -68.78 -8.46
C GLN A 139 22.07 -69.68 -9.58
N THR A 140 21.18 -69.16 -10.43
CA THR A 140 20.64 -69.94 -11.57
C THR A 140 21.72 -70.40 -12.53
N VAL A 141 22.78 -69.59 -12.75
CA VAL A 141 23.93 -69.99 -13.56
C VAL A 141 24.68 -71.15 -12.90
N LYS A 142 24.91 -71.10 -11.59
CA LYS A 142 25.55 -72.20 -10.84
C LYS A 142 24.70 -73.48 -10.89
N ASP A 143 23.39 -73.36 -10.68
CA ASP A 143 22.48 -74.50 -10.71
C ASP A 143 22.45 -75.14 -12.11
N MET A 144 22.42 -74.32 -13.16
CA MET A 144 22.52 -74.82 -14.53
C MET A 144 23.86 -75.50 -14.83
N GLN A 145 24.98 -74.98 -14.31
CA GLN A 145 26.29 -75.64 -14.42
C GLN A 145 26.30 -77.00 -13.71
N GLN A 146 25.74 -77.10 -12.50
CA GLN A 146 25.66 -78.37 -11.78
C GLN A 146 24.78 -79.39 -12.50
N LEU A 147 23.64 -78.94 -13.06
CA LEU A 147 22.76 -79.79 -13.84
C LEU A 147 23.46 -80.28 -15.12
N ALA A 148 24.22 -79.41 -15.78
CA ALA A 148 25.04 -79.76 -16.94
C ALA A 148 26.07 -80.85 -16.60
N VAL A 149 26.79 -80.72 -15.48
CA VAL A 149 27.74 -81.75 -15.01
C VAL A 149 27.03 -83.08 -14.75
N ARG A 150 25.87 -83.07 -14.06
CA ARG A 150 25.09 -84.30 -13.81
C ARG A 150 24.64 -84.98 -15.09
N VAL A 151 24.20 -84.20 -16.09
CA VAL A 151 23.81 -84.74 -17.40
C VAL A 151 25.02 -85.41 -18.09
N LEU A 152 26.20 -84.79 -18.05
CA LEU A 152 27.42 -85.39 -18.58
C LEU A 152 27.78 -86.70 -17.85
N SER A 153 27.71 -86.72 -16.52
CA SER A 153 27.95 -87.93 -15.72
C SER A 153 26.97 -89.06 -16.06
N LEU A 154 25.67 -88.78 -16.17
CA LEU A 154 24.68 -89.79 -16.54
C LEU A 154 24.91 -90.35 -17.94
N HIS A 155 25.29 -89.50 -18.91
CA HIS A 155 25.63 -89.96 -20.25
C HIS A 155 26.88 -90.86 -20.25
N TRP A 156 27.89 -90.48 -19.47
CA TRP A 156 29.09 -91.28 -19.27
C TRP A 156 28.77 -92.66 -18.66
N ASP A 157 28.01 -92.68 -17.56
CA ASP A 157 27.63 -93.92 -16.85
C ASP A 157 26.76 -94.85 -17.72
N ALA A 158 25.87 -94.27 -18.55
CA ALA A 158 25.06 -95.01 -19.51
C ALA A 158 25.85 -95.43 -20.78
N ASN A 159 27.12 -95.03 -20.91
CA ASN A 159 27.95 -95.20 -22.11
C ASN A 159 27.27 -94.70 -23.40
N THR A 160 26.50 -93.62 -23.29
CA THR A 160 25.80 -92.98 -24.41
C THR A 160 26.45 -91.65 -24.73
N ARG A 161 26.66 -91.38 -26.02
CA ARG A 161 27.14 -90.07 -26.46
C ARG A 161 26.02 -89.03 -26.32
N LEU A 162 26.36 -87.81 -25.93
CA LEU A 162 25.44 -86.68 -26.02
C LEU A 162 24.98 -86.50 -27.47
N ASP A 163 23.71 -86.19 -27.63
CA ASP A 163 23.15 -85.81 -28.92
C ASP A 163 23.79 -84.50 -29.42
N LYS A 164 23.85 -84.35 -30.75
CA LYS A 164 24.54 -83.22 -31.40
C LYS A 164 23.99 -81.86 -30.96
N THR A 165 22.70 -81.77 -30.67
CA THR A 165 22.02 -80.54 -30.22
C THR A 165 22.44 -80.15 -28.80
N SER A 166 22.43 -81.09 -27.86
CA SER A 166 22.93 -80.83 -26.50
C SER A 166 24.41 -80.49 -26.48
N ALA A 167 25.25 -81.22 -27.23
CA ALA A 167 26.67 -80.92 -27.35
C ALA A 167 26.94 -79.49 -27.87
N ALA A 168 26.16 -79.03 -28.86
CA ALA A 168 26.27 -77.67 -29.39
C ALA A 168 25.79 -76.58 -28.41
N ILE A 169 24.89 -76.90 -27.48
CA ILE A 169 24.44 -75.99 -26.42
C ILE A 169 25.53 -75.85 -25.35
N PHE A 170 26.14 -76.96 -24.94
CA PHE A 170 27.23 -76.97 -23.96
C PHE A 170 28.47 -76.24 -24.49
N ALA A 171 28.86 -76.49 -25.75
CA ALA A 171 29.98 -75.80 -26.40
C ALA A 171 29.76 -74.28 -26.49
N ARG A 172 28.55 -73.82 -26.85
CA ARG A 172 28.21 -72.39 -26.88
C ARG A 172 28.27 -71.71 -25.52
N ARG A 173 28.06 -72.47 -24.44
CA ARG A 173 28.17 -71.99 -23.05
C ARG A 173 29.58 -72.17 -22.46
N GLY A 174 30.53 -72.68 -23.24
CA GLY A 174 31.90 -72.95 -22.80
C GLY A 174 32.01 -74.08 -21.78
N TRP A 175 31.00 -74.96 -21.68
CA TRP A 175 31.02 -76.09 -20.76
C TRP A 175 31.67 -77.28 -21.45
N ASN A 176 32.69 -77.84 -20.80
CA ASN A 176 33.50 -78.90 -21.39
C ASN A 176 32.69 -80.21 -21.46
N THR A 177 32.49 -80.74 -22.66
CA THR A 177 31.71 -81.97 -22.92
C THR A 177 32.58 -83.23 -22.91
N GLU A 178 33.90 -83.09 -22.79
CA GLU A 178 34.84 -84.21 -22.75
C GLU A 178 35.16 -84.56 -21.29
N MET A 179 34.33 -85.41 -20.68
CA MET A 179 34.68 -86.05 -19.42
C MET A 179 35.64 -87.20 -19.73
N GLY A 180 36.95 -86.98 -19.57
CA GLY A 180 37.96 -88.04 -19.51
C GLY A 180 38.29 -88.78 -20.81
N LYS A 181 39.33 -88.31 -21.52
CA LYS A 181 40.34 -89.23 -22.06
C LYS A 181 41.58 -89.09 -21.17
N SER A 182 41.72 -89.97 -20.20
CA SER A 182 43.05 -90.30 -19.64
C SER A 182 43.81 -91.16 -20.63
#